data_AF-A0A139BQI8-F1
#
_entry.id   AF-A0A139BQI8-F1
#
_cell.length_a   1.000
_cell.length_b   1.000
_cell.length_c   1.000
_cell.angle_alpha   90.00
_cell.angle_beta   90.00
_cell.angle_gamma   90.00
#
_symmetry.space_group_name_H-M   'P 1'
#
loop_
_entity.id
_entity.type
_entity.pdbx_description
1 polymer ?
#
loop_
_entity_poly.entity_id
_entity_poly.type
_entity_poly.pdbx_seq_one_letter_code
_entity_poly.pdbx_strand_id
1 'polypeptide(L)'
;MRHPNNKKIDAALLGKIVLARFLELPLRAVDRLVTQAESSTGFAALRPWVTVSQLQGAQVAHDVDARHQTGTPQTQTSPVLGKIHEVNQDLVFLYHRDSYVREYRFDEEGVNHLMSRPDCPAELAGVLRRLRLINTRNRLTHALMQAVLASQAAYLRSGQSLELLPLTQAEISARLLSESNLAVVADPGRISRLVRVLSIALPNGEVKPLGGLFPKPRRVHCHFVDHVIKREKAWMLQGVLWEPLTDEAIAAILEREYGIRLLRRTVANIRHDLAIPDCRSRGQRMNYLAATEGFSALVPLTSQALRTAVPAQPGVYEIRAALGSPVSVAKEGWLEKSAPPGPHSIVYIGSTGDLRKRLGDHLRGSSDNVLLYHHLADGAARVRFRLISEGWRWAERDLYRVFCETFGMPPLCNRMSP
;
A
#
# COMPACT_ATOMS: atom_id res chain seq x y z
N MET A 1 -28.50 -48.33 -5.11
CA MET A 1 -27.86 -47.04 -4.75
C MET A 1 -26.42 -47.32 -4.34
N ARG A 2 -25.44 -46.96 -5.17
CA ARG A 2 -24.01 -47.13 -4.86
C ARG A 2 -23.49 -45.83 -4.24
N HIS A 3 -23.05 -45.89 -2.99
CA HIS A 3 -22.35 -44.79 -2.33
C HIS A 3 -21.03 -44.48 -3.08
N PRO A 4 -20.67 -43.20 -3.27
CA PRO A 4 -19.45 -42.85 -3.99
C PRO A 4 -18.22 -43.14 -3.14
N ASN A 5 -17.24 -43.79 -3.78
CA ASN A 5 -15.92 -44.14 -3.26
C ASN A 5 -15.21 -42.95 -2.60
N ASN A 6 -14.85 -43.12 -1.34
CA ASN A 6 -13.97 -42.24 -0.58
C ASN A 6 -12.53 -42.43 -1.13
N LYS A 7 -12.16 -41.69 -2.18
CA LYS A 7 -10.80 -41.74 -2.77
C LYS A 7 -9.79 -41.32 -1.68
N LYS A 8 -9.02 -42.28 -1.16
CA LYS A 8 -7.89 -42.02 -0.25
C LYS A 8 -6.94 -41.04 -0.94
N ILE A 9 -6.73 -39.88 -0.32
CA ILE A 9 -5.79 -38.86 -0.81
C ILE A 9 -4.38 -39.47 -0.78
N ASP A 10 -3.65 -39.35 -1.88
CA ASP A 10 -2.25 -39.78 -1.99
C ASP A 10 -1.38 -39.10 -0.92
N ALA A 11 -0.45 -39.86 -0.32
CA ALA A 11 0.38 -39.40 0.79
C ALA A 11 1.31 -38.24 0.38
N ALA A 12 1.80 -38.24 -0.87
CA ALA A 12 2.63 -37.14 -1.37
C ALA A 12 1.79 -35.85 -1.54
N LEU A 13 0.56 -35.98 -2.03
CA LEU A 13 -0.38 -34.86 -2.11
C LEU A 13 -0.75 -34.32 -0.72
N LEU A 14 -1.01 -35.20 0.25
CA LEU A 14 -1.25 -34.81 1.64
C LEU A 14 -0.07 -34.02 2.23
N GLY A 15 1.16 -34.49 2.00
CA GLY A 15 2.39 -33.81 2.43
C GLY A 15 2.52 -32.40 1.86
N LYS A 16 2.21 -32.22 0.57
CA LYS A 16 2.20 -30.89 -0.08
C LYS A 16 1.15 -29.96 0.54
N ILE A 17 -0.05 -30.48 0.84
CA ILE A 17 -1.13 -29.69 1.47
C ILE A 17 -0.73 -29.27 2.90
N VAL A 18 -0.15 -30.18 3.68
CA VAL A 18 0.31 -29.90 5.05
C VAL A 18 1.39 -28.83 5.03
N LEU A 19 2.40 -28.96 4.16
CA LEU A 19 3.45 -27.95 4.03
C LEU A 19 2.88 -26.60 3.59
N ALA A 20 1.99 -26.57 2.59
CA ALA A 20 1.37 -25.34 2.11
C ALA A 20 0.67 -24.58 3.25
N ARG A 21 -0.15 -25.28 4.05
CA ARG A 21 -0.80 -24.69 5.23
C ARG A 21 0.20 -24.22 6.27
N PHE A 22 1.29 -24.95 6.46
CA PHE A 22 2.34 -24.60 7.41
C PHE A 22 3.08 -23.31 7.02
N LEU A 23 3.34 -23.11 5.72
CA LEU A 23 4.00 -21.89 5.21
C LEU A 23 3.14 -20.64 5.42
N GLU A 24 1.81 -20.78 5.39
CA GLU A 24 0.85 -19.69 5.62
C GLU A 24 0.63 -19.37 7.11
N LEU A 25 1.26 -20.10 8.03
CA LEU A 25 1.10 -19.83 9.46
C LEU A 25 1.68 -18.46 9.82
N PRO A 26 0.97 -17.66 10.64
CA PRO A 26 1.50 -16.41 11.16
C PRO A 26 2.71 -16.69 12.06
N LEU A 27 3.62 -15.72 12.15
CA LEU A 27 4.88 -15.85 12.89
C LEU A 27 4.69 -16.30 14.35
N ARG A 28 3.70 -15.74 15.05
CA ARG A 28 3.35 -16.14 16.42
C ARG A 28 2.96 -17.61 16.53
N ALA A 29 2.25 -18.16 15.54
CA ALA A 29 1.86 -19.57 15.56
C ALA A 29 3.08 -20.48 15.36
N VAL A 30 4.01 -20.11 14.47
CA VAL A 30 5.24 -20.88 14.28
C VAL A 30 6.13 -20.84 15.51
N ASP A 31 6.28 -19.68 16.14
CA ASP A 31 7.03 -19.54 17.39
C ASP A 31 6.47 -20.43 18.52
N ARG A 32 5.14 -20.46 18.67
CA ARG A 32 4.46 -21.39 19.60
C ARG A 32 4.71 -22.84 19.23
N LEU A 33 4.68 -23.20 17.95
CA LEU A 33 4.92 -24.57 17.50
C LEU A 33 6.36 -25.02 17.75
N VAL A 34 7.34 -24.12 17.57
CA VAL A 34 8.75 -24.37 17.92
C VAL A 34 8.87 -24.61 19.42
N THR A 35 8.34 -23.71 20.23
CA THR A 35 8.38 -23.83 21.70
C THR A 35 7.71 -25.12 22.18
N GLN A 36 6.51 -25.41 21.66
CA GLN A 36 5.76 -26.63 22.00
C GLN A 36 6.53 -27.89 21.58
N ALA A 37 7.11 -27.91 20.37
CA ALA A 37 7.90 -29.03 19.91
C ALA A 37 9.11 -29.26 20.82
N GLU A 38 9.90 -28.22 21.10
CA GLU A 38 11.11 -28.33 21.94
C GLU A 38 10.80 -28.69 23.41
N SER A 39 9.62 -28.31 23.92
CA SER A 39 9.17 -28.65 25.29
C SER A 39 8.55 -30.06 25.43
N SER A 40 8.33 -30.77 24.32
CA SER A 40 7.66 -32.08 24.35
C SER A 40 8.57 -33.21 24.84
N THR A 41 7.98 -34.19 25.52
CA THR A 41 8.66 -35.45 25.90
C THR A 41 9.18 -36.18 24.67
N GLY A 42 8.42 -36.18 23.57
CA GLY A 42 8.86 -36.73 22.28
C GLY A 42 10.13 -36.07 21.74
N PHE A 43 10.30 -34.74 21.91
CA PHE A 43 11.53 -34.08 21.51
C PHE A 43 12.72 -34.44 22.40
N ALA A 44 12.51 -34.54 23.71
CA ALA A 44 13.54 -35.01 24.64
C ALA A 44 14.03 -36.42 24.25
N ALA A 45 13.12 -37.31 23.84
CA ALA A 45 13.46 -38.64 23.35
C ALA A 45 14.22 -38.64 22.00
N LEU A 46 14.03 -37.61 21.16
CA LEU A 46 14.72 -37.47 19.87
C LEU A 46 16.13 -36.86 19.97
N ARG A 47 16.53 -36.32 21.12
CA ARG A 47 17.84 -35.67 21.34
C ARG A 47 19.06 -36.46 20.83
N PRO A 48 19.13 -37.81 20.92
CA PRO A 48 20.27 -38.56 20.40
C PRO A 48 20.44 -38.45 18.88
N TRP A 49 19.37 -38.20 18.13
CA TRP A 49 19.35 -38.17 16.67
C TRP A 49 19.07 -36.78 16.08
N VAL A 50 18.77 -35.81 16.93
CA VAL A 50 18.39 -34.46 16.51
C VAL A 50 19.24 -33.44 17.24
N THR A 51 20.04 -32.69 16.47
CA THR A 51 20.80 -31.56 16.98
C THR A 51 20.09 -30.25 16.67
N VAL A 52 19.99 -29.38 17.67
CA VAL A 52 19.42 -28.03 17.51
C VAL A 52 20.55 -27.08 17.16
N SER A 53 20.34 -26.31 16.11
CA SER A 53 21.29 -25.33 15.61
C SER A 53 20.56 -24.10 15.06
N GLN A 54 21.33 -23.14 14.58
CA GLN A 54 20.83 -21.96 13.88
C GLN A 54 21.24 -22.05 12.41
N LEU A 55 20.37 -21.55 11.53
CA LEU A 55 20.69 -21.42 10.10
C LEU A 55 21.97 -20.63 9.90
N GLN A 56 22.86 -21.16 9.07
CA GLN A 56 24.14 -20.55 8.75
C GLN A 56 23.96 -19.13 8.22
N GLY A 57 24.69 -18.16 8.78
CA GLY A 57 24.63 -16.76 8.38
C GLY A 57 23.38 -16.00 8.86
N ALA A 58 22.42 -16.66 9.49
CA ALA A 58 21.31 -15.98 10.15
C ALA A 58 21.78 -15.27 11.40
N GLN A 59 21.21 -14.10 11.70
CA GLN A 59 21.50 -13.32 12.90
C GLN A 59 20.20 -12.97 13.60
N VAL A 60 20.20 -12.98 14.93
CA VAL A 60 19.03 -12.63 15.74
C VAL A 60 19.32 -11.32 16.45
N ALA A 61 18.35 -10.41 16.43
CA ALA A 61 18.39 -9.19 17.22
C ALA A 61 18.32 -9.60 18.70
N HIS A 62 19.47 -9.78 19.35
CA HIS A 62 19.54 -9.74 20.80
C HIS A 62 19.33 -8.28 21.21
N ASP A 63 18.47 -8.02 22.21
CA ASP A 63 18.15 -6.67 22.69
C ASP A 63 19.42 -5.94 23.17
N VAL A 64 20.14 -5.30 22.26
CA VAL A 64 21.19 -4.32 22.57
C VAL A 64 20.54 -2.98 23.00
N ASP A 65 19.24 -2.80 22.71
CA ASP A 65 18.46 -1.59 23.03
C ASP A 65 17.81 -1.61 24.43
N ALA A 66 17.94 -2.69 25.22
CA ALA A 66 17.37 -2.78 26.56
C ALA A 66 18.04 -1.89 27.63
N ARG A 67 19.11 -1.16 27.29
CA ARG A 67 19.81 -0.27 28.25
C ARG A 67 19.28 1.16 28.30
N HIS A 68 18.35 1.56 27.42
CA HIS A 68 17.80 2.93 27.42
C HIS A 68 16.28 3.04 27.47
N GLN A 69 15.56 1.95 27.76
CA GLN A 69 14.14 2.03 28.07
C GLN A 69 13.87 1.41 29.44
N THR A 70 13.87 2.26 30.47
CA THR A 70 13.21 1.98 31.74
C THR A 70 11.71 1.86 31.50
N GLY A 71 11.28 0.65 31.19
CA GLY A 71 9.88 0.29 31.03
C GLY A 71 9.79 -1.21 30.83
N THR A 72 9.14 -1.90 31.77
CA THR A 72 8.63 -3.28 31.74
C THR A 72 8.87 -4.10 30.45
N PRO A 73 9.39 -5.36 30.53
CA PRO A 73 9.63 -6.22 29.38
C PRO A 73 8.31 -6.63 28.74
N GLN A 74 7.79 -5.76 27.90
CA GLN A 74 6.58 -6.01 27.15
C GLN A 74 6.96 -6.98 26.04
N THR A 75 6.64 -8.25 26.28
CA THR A 75 6.51 -9.34 25.30
C THR A 75 5.42 -9.00 24.28
N GLN A 76 5.46 -7.82 23.68
CA GLN A 76 4.65 -7.47 22.54
C GLN A 76 5.20 -8.25 21.35
N THR A 77 4.58 -9.41 21.12
CA THR A 77 4.79 -10.24 19.93
C THR A 77 4.65 -9.42 18.64
N SER A 78 5.76 -8.89 18.14
CA SER A 78 5.75 -8.12 16.89
C SER A 78 5.31 -9.01 15.71
N PRO A 79 4.40 -8.55 14.84
CA PRO A 79 4.01 -9.28 13.62
C PRO A 79 5.11 -9.25 12.55
N VAL A 80 6.29 -8.73 12.88
CA VAL A 80 7.42 -8.51 11.98
C VAL A 80 8.45 -9.62 12.16
N LEU A 81 8.88 -10.21 11.04
CA LEU A 81 9.87 -11.30 10.99
C LEU A 81 11.23 -10.89 11.56
N GLY A 82 11.65 -9.68 11.24
CA GLY A 82 12.95 -9.13 11.57
C GLY A 82 13.13 -7.73 10.98
N LYS A 83 14.30 -7.15 11.21
CA LYS A 83 14.69 -5.81 10.77
C LYS A 83 15.93 -5.88 9.88
N ILE A 84 15.94 -5.05 8.84
CA ILE A 84 17.12 -4.85 7.98
C ILE A 84 18.03 -3.83 8.66
N HIS A 85 19.32 -4.15 8.73
CA HIS A 85 20.39 -3.30 9.22
C HIS A 85 21.44 -3.15 8.13
N GLU A 86 22.11 -2.00 8.12
CA GLU A 86 23.28 -1.78 7.28
C GLU A 86 24.53 -1.83 8.16
N VAL A 87 25.45 -2.74 7.82
CA VAL A 87 26.72 -2.93 8.53
C VAL A 87 27.83 -2.89 7.48
N ASN A 88 28.75 -1.93 7.59
CA ASN A 88 29.87 -1.77 6.66
C ASN A 88 29.44 -1.76 5.17
N GLN A 89 28.34 -1.06 4.85
CA GLN A 89 27.71 -1.01 3.52
C GLN A 89 27.03 -2.30 3.06
N ASP A 90 27.06 -3.38 3.84
CA ASP A 90 26.32 -4.61 3.56
C ASP A 90 24.96 -4.60 4.29
N LEU A 91 23.92 -5.00 3.58
CA LEU A 91 22.61 -5.19 4.19
C LEU A 91 22.54 -6.56 4.86
N VAL A 92 22.21 -6.55 6.15
CA VAL A 92 22.05 -7.74 6.97
C VAL A 92 20.62 -7.78 7.50
N PHE A 93 20.03 -8.98 7.56
CA PHE A 93 18.71 -9.16 8.15
C PHE A 93 18.81 -9.79 9.55
N LEU A 94 18.32 -9.05 10.55
CA LEU A 94 18.27 -9.47 11.95
C LEU A 94 16.87 -10.00 12.26
N TYR A 95 16.75 -11.29 12.52
CA TYR A 95 15.50 -11.91 12.94
C TYR A 95 15.13 -11.48 14.35
N HIS A 96 13.84 -11.29 14.63
CA HIS A 96 13.41 -10.91 15.98
C HIS A 96 13.37 -12.07 16.99
N ARG A 97 13.42 -13.33 16.52
CA ARG A 97 13.32 -14.51 17.38
C ARG A 97 14.17 -15.66 16.86
N ASP A 98 14.73 -16.41 17.79
CA ASP A 98 15.49 -17.65 17.52
C ASP A 98 14.65 -18.71 16.80
N SER A 99 13.34 -18.74 17.06
CA SER A 99 12.41 -19.70 16.45
C SER A 99 12.34 -19.58 14.92
N TYR A 100 12.63 -18.40 14.37
CA TYR A 100 12.60 -18.15 12.92
C TYR A 100 13.90 -18.55 12.22
N VAL A 101 14.99 -18.72 12.97
CA VAL A 101 16.30 -19.13 12.46
C VAL A 101 16.71 -20.53 12.92
N ARG A 102 15.84 -21.20 13.67
CA ARG A 102 16.06 -22.54 14.20
C ARG A 102 16.24 -23.54 13.06
N GLU A 103 17.24 -24.40 13.20
CA GLU A 103 17.51 -25.54 12.32
C GLU A 103 17.73 -26.81 13.13
N TYR A 104 16.96 -27.84 12.82
CA TYR A 104 17.12 -29.18 13.39
C TYR A 104 17.89 -30.06 12.41
N ARG A 105 19.07 -30.57 12.77
CA ARG A 105 19.81 -31.51 11.92
C ARG A 105 19.53 -32.93 12.40
N PHE A 106 19.16 -33.78 11.45
CA PHE A 106 18.77 -35.15 11.72
C PHE A 106 19.92 -36.08 11.35
N ASP A 107 20.25 -37.01 12.24
CA ASP A 107 20.91 -38.25 11.86
C ASP A 107 19.87 -39.12 11.14
N GLU A 108 19.85 -39.05 9.80
CA GLU A 108 18.83 -39.72 9.00
C GLU A 108 18.89 -41.25 9.12
N GLU A 109 20.08 -41.83 9.34
CA GLU A 109 20.23 -43.28 9.54
C GLU A 109 19.58 -43.72 10.86
N GLY A 110 19.94 -43.04 11.95
CA GLY A 110 19.37 -43.32 13.26
C GLY A 110 17.86 -43.04 13.35
N VAL A 111 17.39 -41.96 12.70
CA VAL A 111 15.96 -41.66 12.60
C VAL A 111 15.22 -42.73 11.81
N ASN A 112 15.76 -43.19 10.67
CA ASN A 112 15.11 -44.22 9.85
C ASN A 112 15.06 -45.57 10.59
N HIS A 113 16.12 -45.92 11.32
CA HIS A 113 16.13 -47.12 12.15
C HIS A 113 15.07 -47.05 13.26
N LEU A 114 14.97 -45.92 13.96
CA LEU A 114 13.97 -45.69 14.99
C LEU A 114 12.53 -45.75 14.46
N MET A 115 12.29 -45.16 13.29
CA MET A 115 10.97 -45.14 12.65
C MET A 115 10.55 -46.50 12.07
N SER A 116 11.50 -47.39 11.82
CA SER A 116 11.23 -48.76 11.33
C SER A 116 10.84 -49.72 12.45
N ARG A 117 10.96 -49.31 13.73
CA ARG A 117 10.54 -50.15 14.86
C ARG A 117 9.01 -50.20 14.96
N PRO A 118 8.40 -51.39 15.10
CA PRO A 118 6.94 -51.54 15.16
C PRO A 118 6.31 -50.81 16.35
N ASP A 119 7.07 -50.64 17.45
CA ASP A 119 6.62 -49.96 18.68
C ASP A 119 6.95 -48.46 18.71
N CYS A 120 7.33 -47.85 17.58
CA CYS A 120 7.68 -46.43 17.55
C CYS A 120 6.45 -45.57 17.94
N PRO A 121 6.53 -44.75 19.01
CA PRO A 121 5.40 -43.96 19.46
C PRO A 121 4.94 -42.96 18.38
N ALA A 122 3.64 -42.94 18.08
CA ALA A 122 3.07 -42.00 17.10
C ALA A 122 3.37 -40.52 17.42
N GLU A 123 3.50 -40.19 18.71
CA GLU A 123 3.90 -38.87 19.17
C GLU A 123 5.28 -38.47 18.63
N LEU A 124 6.25 -39.39 18.64
CA LEU A 124 7.62 -39.18 18.19
C LEU A 124 7.67 -38.85 16.68
N ALA A 125 6.96 -39.64 15.88
CA ALA A 125 6.79 -39.40 14.45
C ALA A 125 6.10 -38.05 14.18
N GLY A 126 5.15 -37.67 15.03
CA GLY A 126 4.46 -36.38 14.97
C GLY A 126 5.38 -35.19 15.28
N VAL A 127 6.27 -35.32 16.27
CA VAL A 127 7.29 -34.31 16.58
C VAL A 127 8.29 -34.18 15.43
N LEU A 128 8.85 -35.30 14.95
CA LEU A 128 9.80 -35.29 13.83
C LEU A 128 9.23 -34.58 12.59
N ARG A 129 7.97 -34.88 12.24
CA ARG A 129 7.28 -34.24 11.12
C ARG A 129 7.15 -32.74 11.31
N ARG A 130 6.85 -32.27 12.53
CA ARG A 130 6.80 -30.84 12.87
C ARG A 130 8.16 -30.18 12.72
N LEU A 131 9.24 -30.79 13.22
CA LEU A 131 10.60 -30.26 13.08
C LEU A 131 11.01 -30.12 11.61
N ARG A 132 10.71 -31.12 10.77
CA ARG A 132 10.96 -31.06 9.32
C ARG A 132 10.19 -29.92 8.64
N LEU A 133 8.94 -29.66 9.05
CA LEU A 133 8.15 -28.52 8.56
C LEU A 133 8.75 -27.18 8.99
N ILE A 134 9.19 -27.06 10.25
CA ILE A 134 9.87 -25.86 10.76
C ILE A 134 11.14 -25.60 9.94
N ASN A 135 12.01 -26.60 9.76
CA ASN A 135 13.20 -26.48 8.93
C ASN A 135 12.87 -26.00 7.52
N THR A 136 11.87 -26.61 6.89
CA THR A 136 11.49 -26.28 5.52
C THR A 136 11.08 -24.82 5.42
N ARG A 137 10.24 -24.33 6.35
CA ARG A 137 9.80 -22.94 6.40
C ARG A 137 10.96 -21.99 6.67
N ASN A 138 11.78 -22.27 7.69
CA ASN A 138 12.88 -21.39 8.10
C ASN A 138 13.95 -21.30 7.02
N ARG A 139 14.38 -22.43 6.43
CA ARG A 139 15.36 -22.46 5.31
C ARG A 139 14.86 -21.68 4.10
N LEU A 140 13.61 -21.92 3.69
CA LEU A 140 13.03 -21.20 2.55
C LEU A 140 12.89 -19.71 2.83
N THR A 141 12.44 -19.32 4.03
CA THR A 141 12.34 -17.92 4.44
C THR A 141 13.70 -17.26 4.45
N HIS A 142 14.73 -17.93 4.99
CA HIS A 142 16.08 -17.39 5.06
C HIS A 142 16.69 -17.20 3.67
N ALA A 143 16.63 -18.22 2.82
CA ALA A 143 17.13 -18.13 1.45
C ALA A 143 16.41 -17.01 0.66
N LEU A 144 15.09 -16.90 0.81
CA LEU A 144 14.31 -15.83 0.20
C LEU A 144 14.76 -14.45 0.70
N MET A 145 14.98 -14.29 2.01
CA MET A 145 15.45 -13.01 2.56
C MET A 145 16.83 -12.63 2.02
N GLN A 146 17.78 -13.56 1.96
CA GLN A 146 19.11 -13.27 1.38
C GLN A 146 19.01 -12.84 -0.08
N ALA A 147 18.20 -13.55 -0.87
CA ALA A 147 18.00 -13.21 -2.27
C ALA A 147 17.30 -11.85 -2.45
N VAL A 148 16.39 -11.48 -1.56
CA VAL A 148 15.74 -10.16 -1.54
C VAL A 148 16.71 -9.05 -1.16
N LEU A 149 17.53 -9.23 -0.11
CA LEU A 149 18.54 -8.26 0.29
C LEU A 149 19.48 -7.94 -0.87
N ALA A 150 19.94 -8.97 -1.58
CA ALA A 150 20.82 -8.81 -2.74
C ALA A 150 20.09 -8.14 -3.92
N SER A 151 18.85 -8.54 -4.21
CA SER A 151 18.13 -8.05 -5.39
C SER A 151 17.58 -6.62 -5.23
N GLN A 152 17.22 -6.22 -4.01
CA GLN A 152 16.56 -4.93 -3.74
C GLN A 152 17.45 -3.98 -2.94
N ALA A 153 18.77 -4.18 -2.96
CA ALA A 153 19.70 -3.50 -2.05
C ALA A 153 19.63 -1.97 -2.10
N ALA A 154 19.52 -1.39 -3.31
CA ALA A 154 19.39 0.07 -3.48
C ALA A 154 18.12 0.59 -2.79
N TYR A 155 16.96 0.05 -3.17
CA TYR A 155 15.67 0.36 -2.56
C TYR A 155 15.66 0.21 -1.04
N LEU A 156 16.25 -0.86 -0.51
CA LEU A 156 16.24 -1.14 0.93
C LEU A 156 17.09 -0.14 1.73
N ARG A 157 18.12 0.45 1.12
CA ARG A 157 18.92 1.54 1.74
C ARG A 157 18.21 2.88 1.66
N SER A 158 17.73 3.25 0.48
CA SER A 158 17.21 4.60 0.23
C SER A 158 15.73 4.77 0.59
N GLY A 159 14.96 3.68 0.58
CA GLY A 159 13.50 3.71 0.65
C GLY A 159 12.82 4.30 -0.60
N GLN A 160 13.59 4.70 -1.62
CA GLN A 160 13.06 5.43 -2.77
C GLN A 160 12.43 4.51 -3.79
N SER A 161 11.15 4.74 -4.13
CA SER A 161 10.39 3.90 -5.06
C SER A 161 11.02 3.74 -6.46
N LEU A 162 11.90 4.64 -6.88
CA LEU A 162 12.60 4.56 -8.17
C LEU A 162 13.76 3.56 -8.17
N GLU A 163 14.29 3.20 -7.01
CA GLU A 163 15.36 2.22 -6.87
C GLU A 163 14.81 0.79 -6.69
N LEU A 164 13.47 0.65 -6.63
CA LEU A 164 12.81 -0.64 -6.52
C LEU A 164 12.84 -1.36 -7.87
N LEU A 165 13.53 -2.50 -7.92
CA LEU A 165 13.66 -3.28 -9.13
C LEU A 165 12.45 -4.19 -9.37
N PRO A 166 12.04 -4.43 -10.62
CA PRO A 166 11.10 -5.49 -10.94
C PRO A 166 11.65 -6.82 -10.44
N LEU A 167 10.86 -7.54 -9.64
CA LEU A 167 11.25 -8.84 -9.14
C LEU A 167 10.00 -9.67 -8.89
N THR A 168 9.66 -10.53 -9.83
CA THR A 168 8.52 -11.42 -9.69
C THR A 168 8.88 -12.61 -8.80
N GLN A 169 7.85 -13.23 -8.21
CA GLN A 169 8.03 -14.47 -7.44
C GLN A 169 8.52 -15.64 -8.31
N ALA A 170 8.30 -15.59 -9.63
CA ALA A 170 8.83 -16.57 -10.56
C ALA A 170 10.33 -16.38 -10.80
N GLU A 171 10.79 -15.14 -10.97
CA GLU A 171 12.22 -14.82 -11.13
C GLU A 171 13.01 -15.19 -9.86
N ILE A 172 12.51 -14.82 -8.68
CA ILE A 172 13.20 -15.20 -7.44
C ILE A 172 13.18 -16.72 -7.20
N SER A 173 12.11 -17.42 -7.62
CA SER A 173 12.03 -18.87 -7.57
C SER A 173 13.11 -19.52 -8.45
N ALA A 174 13.23 -19.07 -9.69
CA ALA A 174 14.26 -19.54 -10.62
C ALA A 174 15.66 -19.27 -10.08
N ARG A 175 15.88 -18.07 -9.52
CA ARG A 175 17.15 -17.69 -8.90
C ARG A 175 17.51 -18.58 -7.71
N LEU A 176 16.57 -18.85 -6.81
CA LEU A 176 16.79 -19.76 -5.69
C LEU A 176 17.12 -21.17 -6.17
N LEU A 177 16.47 -21.66 -7.23
CA LEU A 177 16.77 -22.96 -7.81
C LEU A 177 18.18 -23.04 -8.43
N SER A 178 18.72 -21.94 -8.96
CA SER A 178 20.04 -21.92 -9.59
C SER A 178 21.19 -21.61 -8.62
N GLU A 179 20.98 -20.75 -7.63
CA GLU A 179 22.05 -20.22 -6.76
C GLU A 179 22.19 -20.95 -5.44
N SER A 180 21.16 -21.67 -4.99
CA SER A 180 21.16 -22.24 -3.64
C SER A 180 21.22 -23.76 -3.67
N ASN A 181 22.16 -24.32 -2.87
CA ASN A 181 22.15 -25.73 -2.44
C ASN A 181 20.99 -25.99 -1.45
N LEU A 182 19.83 -25.38 -1.71
CA LEU A 182 18.67 -25.46 -0.86
C LEU A 182 18.04 -26.83 -1.03
N ALA A 183 18.08 -27.65 0.02
CA ALA A 183 17.43 -28.96 0.06
C ALA A 183 15.88 -28.89 -0.07
N VAL A 184 15.31 -27.68 -0.19
CA VAL A 184 13.88 -27.42 -0.29
C VAL A 184 13.56 -26.80 -1.65
N VAL A 185 12.60 -27.40 -2.37
CA VAL A 185 12.10 -26.83 -3.62
C VAL A 185 11.43 -25.47 -3.35
N ALA A 186 11.96 -24.41 -3.95
CA ALA A 186 11.48 -23.04 -3.81
C ALA A 186 10.55 -22.65 -4.97
N ASP A 187 9.40 -23.32 -5.11
CA ASP A 187 8.43 -23.00 -6.18
C ASP A 187 7.66 -21.68 -5.92
N PRO A 188 7.13 -21.02 -6.97
CA PRO A 188 6.44 -19.74 -6.82
C PRO A 188 5.22 -19.83 -5.88
N GLY A 189 4.55 -20.98 -5.81
CA GLY A 189 3.42 -21.20 -4.93
C GLY A 189 3.81 -21.25 -3.45
N ARG A 190 4.98 -21.79 -3.11
CA ARG A 190 5.52 -21.75 -1.73
C ARG A 190 5.98 -20.35 -1.35
N ILE A 191 6.64 -19.65 -2.26
CA ILE A 191 7.08 -18.26 -2.05
C ILE A 191 5.86 -17.36 -1.83
N SER A 192 4.85 -17.45 -2.69
CA SER A 192 3.59 -16.70 -2.58
C SER A 192 2.95 -16.81 -1.19
N ARG A 193 2.92 -18.03 -0.63
CA ARG A 193 2.36 -18.31 0.70
C ARG A 193 3.14 -17.63 1.82
N LEU A 194 4.46 -17.70 1.77
CA LEU A 194 5.32 -17.03 2.74
C LEU A 194 5.13 -15.50 2.68
N VAL A 195 5.30 -14.91 1.50
CA VAL A 195 5.32 -13.44 1.37
C VAL A 195 3.96 -12.79 1.67
N ARG A 196 2.86 -13.56 1.62
CA ARG A 196 1.52 -13.10 1.99
C ARG A 196 1.37 -12.81 3.48
N VAL A 197 2.08 -13.54 4.34
CA VAL A 197 1.91 -13.46 5.81
C VAL A 197 3.08 -12.80 6.52
N LEU A 198 4.19 -12.58 5.81
CA LEU A 198 5.40 -12.01 6.38
C LEU A 198 5.46 -10.49 6.16
N SER A 199 5.92 -9.79 7.18
CA SER A 199 6.29 -8.37 7.14
C SER A 199 7.69 -8.20 7.72
N ILE A 200 8.42 -7.20 7.25
CA ILE A 200 9.78 -6.87 7.69
C ILE A 200 9.86 -5.40 8.08
N ALA A 201 10.79 -5.06 8.97
CA ALA A 201 11.12 -3.67 9.25
C ALA A 201 12.28 -3.23 8.36
N LEU A 202 12.10 -2.10 7.68
CA LEU A 202 13.14 -1.42 6.91
C LEU A 202 14.08 -0.62 7.84
N PRO A 203 15.26 -0.18 7.36
CA PRO A 203 16.20 0.58 8.17
C PRO A 203 15.62 1.90 8.74
N ASN A 204 14.66 2.50 8.05
CA ASN A 204 13.94 3.70 8.47
C ASN A 204 12.85 3.44 9.55
N GLY A 205 12.72 2.20 10.03
CA GLY A 205 11.70 1.80 11.01
C GLY A 205 10.32 1.49 10.41
N GLU A 206 10.11 1.71 9.11
CA GLU A 206 8.86 1.40 8.44
C GLU A 206 8.66 -0.12 8.36
N VAL A 207 7.46 -0.59 8.74
CA VAL A 207 7.09 -1.99 8.59
C VAL A 207 6.43 -2.20 7.22
N LYS A 208 7.05 -3.02 6.39
CA LYS A 208 6.58 -3.32 5.04
C LYS A 208 6.20 -4.79 4.87
N PRO A 209 5.05 -5.10 4.25
CA PRO A 209 4.73 -6.46 3.84
C PRO A 209 5.79 -6.99 2.88
N LEU A 210 6.28 -8.22 3.10
CA LEU A 210 7.35 -8.81 2.28
C LEU A 210 6.93 -8.93 0.80
N GLY A 211 5.65 -9.21 0.53
CA GLY A 211 5.09 -9.21 -0.82
C GLY A 211 5.26 -7.89 -1.59
N GLY A 212 5.44 -6.76 -0.89
CA GLY A 212 5.71 -5.46 -1.49
C GLY A 212 7.11 -5.30 -2.10
N LEU A 213 8.02 -6.25 -1.85
CA LEU A 213 9.36 -6.31 -2.46
C LEU A 213 9.42 -7.17 -3.72
N PHE A 214 8.26 -7.66 -4.18
CA PHE A 214 8.13 -8.43 -5.42
C PHE A 214 7.23 -7.71 -6.44
N PRO A 215 7.56 -6.47 -6.86
CA PRO A 215 6.72 -5.73 -7.77
C PRO A 215 6.79 -6.33 -9.18
N LYS A 216 5.64 -6.35 -9.86
CA LYS A 216 5.59 -6.58 -11.31
C LYS A 216 6.22 -5.40 -12.05
N PRO A 217 6.80 -5.59 -13.25
CA PRO A 217 7.38 -4.50 -14.05
C PRO A 217 6.45 -3.29 -14.21
N ARG A 218 5.15 -3.53 -14.48
CA ARG A 218 4.15 -2.45 -14.61
C ARG A 218 4.07 -1.54 -13.39
N ARG A 219 4.16 -2.10 -12.17
CA ARG A 219 4.11 -1.31 -10.93
C ARG A 219 5.34 -0.42 -10.80
N VAL A 220 6.52 -0.93 -11.16
CA VAL A 220 7.76 -0.14 -11.19
C VAL A 220 7.62 0.99 -12.21
N HIS A 221 7.13 0.70 -13.42
CA HIS A 221 6.89 1.73 -14.43
C HIS A 221 5.92 2.83 -13.96
N CYS A 222 4.91 2.51 -13.14
CA CYS A 222 4.05 3.53 -12.53
C CYS A 222 4.82 4.54 -11.68
N HIS A 223 5.83 4.09 -10.90
CA HIS A 223 6.66 4.99 -10.10
C HIS A 223 7.46 5.97 -10.97
N PHE A 224 8.00 5.47 -12.09
CA PHE A 224 8.76 6.29 -13.03
C PHE A 224 7.88 7.30 -13.78
N VAL A 225 6.71 6.87 -14.27
CA VAL A 225 5.74 7.79 -14.93
C VAL A 225 5.26 8.87 -13.95
N ASP A 226 4.88 8.49 -12.74
CA ASP A 226 4.49 9.44 -11.68
C ASP A 226 5.62 10.43 -11.37
N HIS A 227 6.86 9.96 -11.28
CA HIS A 227 8.02 10.80 -11.02
C HIS A 227 8.27 11.83 -12.13
N VAL A 228 8.22 11.42 -13.40
CA VAL A 228 8.39 12.35 -14.54
C VAL A 228 7.28 13.40 -14.54
N ILE A 229 6.03 13.02 -14.26
CA ILE A 229 4.90 13.96 -14.19
C ILE A 229 5.00 14.89 -12.96
N LYS A 230 5.60 14.44 -11.86
CA LYS A 230 5.91 15.32 -10.72
C LYS A 230 7.02 16.31 -11.07
N ARG A 231 8.06 15.88 -11.80
CA ARG A 231 9.13 16.76 -12.32
C ARG A 231 8.60 17.76 -13.35
N GLU A 232 7.66 17.37 -14.21
CA GLU A 232 6.94 18.26 -15.14
C GLU A 232 6.44 19.51 -14.42
N LYS A 233 5.75 19.35 -13.28
CA LYS A 233 5.24 20.49 -12.50
C LYS A 233 6.35 21.42 -12.02
N ALA A 234 7.48 20.86 -11.57
CA ALA A 234 8.62 21.66 -11.13
C ALA A 234 9.28 22.41 -12.29
N TRP A 235 9.44 21.76 -13.44
CA TRP A 235 9.97 22.37 -14.66
C TRP A 235 9.07 23.49 -15.20
N MET A 236 7.75 23.33 -15.08
CA MET A 236 6.80 24.38 -15.43
C MET A 236 6.93 25.59 -14.49
N LEU A 237 7.03 25.37 -13.18
CA LEU A 237 7.23 26.45 -12.21
C LEU A 237 8.54 27.21 -12.41
N GLN A 238 9.57 26.54 -12.91
CA GLN A 238 10.88 27.11 -13.22
C GLN A 238 10.94 27.78 -14.61
N GLY A 239 9.85 27.74 -15.39
CA GLY A 239 9.81 28.28 -16.75
C GLY A 239 10.60 27.47 -17.79
N VAL A 240 11.06 26.26 -17.43
CA VAL A 240 11.76 25.35 -18.35
C VAL A 240 10.80 24.70 -19.34
N LEU A 241 9.55 24.47 -18.91
CA LEU A 241 8.47 23.95 -19.74
C LEU A 241 7.30 24.93 -19.76
N TRP A 242 6.82 25.26 -20.95
CA TRP A 242 5.65 26.11 -21.16
C TRP A 242 4.33 25.34 -21.09
N GLU A 243 4.35 24.05 -21.45
CA GLU A 243 3.17 23.18 -21.47
C GLU A 243 3.48 21.81 -20.83
N PRO A 244 2.47 21.09 -20.32
CA PRO A 244 2.64 19.73 -19.83
C PRO A 244 3.13 18.77 -20.92
N LEU A 245 3.92 17.79 -20.51
CA LEU A 245 4.48 16.76 -21.36
C LEU A 245 3.39 15.88 -21.97
N THR A 246 3.52 15.61 -23.26
CA THR A 246 2.71 14.59 -23.92
C THR A 246 3.11 13.19 -23.46
N ASP A 247 2.22 12.21 -23.61
CA ASP A 247 2.53 10.82 -23.27
C ASP A 247 3.75 10.28 -24.06
N GLU A 248 4.00 10.81 -25.28
CA GLU A 248 5.18 10.50 -26.10
C GLU A 248 6.45 11.12 -25.50
N ALA A 249 6.39 12.39 -25.08
CA ALA A 249 7.53 13.06 -24.44
C ALA A 249 7.91 12.39 -23.11
N ILE A 250 6.92 11.94 -22.33
CA ILE A 250 7.17 11.16 -21.11
C ILE A 250 7.89 9.84 -21.46
N ALA A 251 7.45 9.12 -22.49
CA ALA A 251 8.11 7.90 -22.94
C ALA A 251 9.58 8.14 -23.35
N ALA A 252 9.84 9.22 -24.11
CA ALA A 252 11.18 9.59 -24.54
C ALA A 252 12.10 9.96 -23.36
N ILE A 253 11.59 10.68 -22.35
CA ILE A 253 12.33 10.99 -21.13
C ILE A 253 12.66 9.71 -20.35
N LEU A 254 11.70 8.79 -20.24
CA LEU A 254 11.90 7.51 -19.55
C LEU A 254 12.99 6.65 -20.21
N GLU A 255 13.03 6.60 -21.54
CA GLU A 255 14.07 5.90 -22.26
C GLU A 255 15.43 6.59 -22.10
N ARG A 256 15.48 7.92 -22.29
CA ARG A 256 16.73 8.70 -22.25
C ARG A 256 17.38 8.76 -20.88
N GLU A 257 16.60 9.01 -19.83
CA GLU A 257 17.12 9.27 -18.48
C GLU A 257 17.20 8.00 -17.61
N TYR A 258 16.34 7.00 -17.86
CA TYR A 258 16.25 5.82 -17.00
C TYR A 258 16.39 4.49 -17.77
N GLY A 259 16.57 4.52 -19.10
CA GLY A 259 16.67 3.31 -19.92
C GLY A 259 15.36 2.52 -20.04
N ILE A 260 14.22 3.12 -19.67
CA ILE A 260 12.91 2.44 -19.64
C ILE A 260 12.15 2.71 -20.94
N ARG A 261 12.11 1.70 -21.81
CA ARG A 261 11.39 1.77 -23.09
C ARG A 261 9.91 1.46 -22.91
N LEU A 262 9.05 2.47 -23.05
CA LEU A 262 7.60 2.31 -23.05
C LEU A 262 7.00 2.86 -24.33
N LEU A 263 5.95 2.20 -24.81
CA LEU A 263 5.11 2.75 -25.86
C LEU A 263 4.26 3.89 -25.28
N ARG A 264 3.95 4.90 -26.08
CA ARG A 264 3.01 5.98 -25.74
C ARG A 264 1.70 5.48 -25.14
N ARG A 265 1.08 4.45 -25.74
CA ARG A 265 -0.17 3.84 -25.24
C ARG A 265 0.00 3.23 -23.84
N THR A 266 1.18 2.73 -23.52
CA THR A 266 1.48 2.16 -22.20
C THR A 266 1.59 3.28 -21.15
N VAL A 267 2.24 4.39 -21.50
CA VAL A 267 2.28 5.60 -20.65
C VAL A 267 0.87 6.13 -20.40
N ALA A 268 0.03 6.25 -21.44
CA ALA A 268 -1.36 6.67 -21.31
C ALA A 268 -2.18 5.76 -20.36
N ASN A 269 -2.01 4.44 -20.49
CA ASN A 269 -2.68 3.47 -19.62
C ASN A 269 -2.21 3.58 -18.16
N ILE A 270 -0.90 3.68 -17.93
CA ILE A 270 -0.33 3.87 -16.58
C ILE A 270 -0.85 5.19 -15.98
N ARG A 271 -0.90 6.25 -16.78
CA ARG A 271 -1.43 7.55 -16.38
C ARG A 271 -2.90 7.46 -15.95
N HIS A 272 -3.72 6.71 -16.69
CA HIS A 272 -5.10 6.41 -16.29
C HIS A 272 -5.18 5.58 -15.01
N ASP A 273 -4.34 4.55 -14.83
CA ASP A 273 -4.29 3.76 -13.58
C ASP A 273 -3.95 4.65 -12.37
N LEU A 274 -3.12 5.68 -12.58
CA LEU A 274 -2.73 6.67 -11.56
C LEU A 274 -3.76 7.82 -11.41
N ALA A 275 -4.87 7.78 -12.14
CA ALA A 275 -5.89 8.84 -12.20
C ALA A 275 -5.33 10.22 -12.59
N ILE A 276 -4.28 10.24 -13.43
CA ILE A 276 -3.66 11.47 -13.91
C ILE A 276 -4.33 11.88 -15.25
N PRO A 277 -4.78 13.14 -15.41
CA PRO A 277 -5.39 13.61 -16.65
C PRO A 277 -4.38 13.64 -17.82
N ASP A 278 -4.86 13.69 -19.07
CA ASP A 278 -4.01 13.85 -20.26
C ASP A 278 -3.33 15.22 -20.30
N CYS A 279 -2.36 15.41 -21.21
CA CYS A 279 -1.57 16.64 -21.26
C CYS A 279 -2.40 17.91 -21.48
N ARG A 280 -3.50 17.84 -22.26
CA ARG A 280 -4.38 19.00 -22.51
C ARG A 280 -5.14 19.36 -21.24
N SER A 281 -5.74 18.36 -20.59
CA SER A 281 -6.44 18.50 -19.32
C SER A 281 -5.49 18.99 -18.20
N ARG A 282 -4.23 18.54 -18.18
CA ARG A 282 -3.22 19.02 -17.24
C ARG A 282 -2.83 20.48 -17.49
N GLY A 283 -2.81 20.91 -18.75
CA GLY A 283 -2.48 22.29 -19.13
C GLY A 283 -3.61 23.24 -18.76
N GLN A 284 -4.85 22.80 -18.94
CA GLN A 284 -6.05 23.59 -18.60
C GLN A 284 -6.26 23.72 -17.09
N ARG A 285 -5.89 22.75 -16.26
CA ARG A 285 -5.99 22.85 -14.78
C ARG A 285 -5.15 23.98 -14.18
N MET A 286 -4.07 24.41 -14.82
CA MET A 286 -3.34 25.60 -14.40
C MET A 286 -4.17 26.88 -14.57
N ASN A 287 -5.04 26.96 -15.59
CA ASN A 287 -5.87 28.14 -15.87
C ASN A 287 -6.95 28.37 -14.80
N TYR A 288 -7.59 27.31 -14.28
CA TYR A 288 -8.58 27.47 -13.20
C TYR A 288 -7.94 27.79 -11.84
N LEU A 289 -6.75 27.25 -11.55
CA LEU A 289 -6.01 27.64 -10.35
C LEU A 289 -5.62 29.13 -10.42
N ALA A 290 -5.17 29.62 -11.58
CA ALA A 290 -4.92 31.04 -11.80
C ALA A 290 -6.20 31.89 -11.70
N ALA A 291 -7.32 31.47 -12.28
CA ALA A 291 -8.59 32.20 -12.18
C ALA A 291 -9.14 32.29 -10.75
N THR A 292 -8.73 31.37 -9.87
CA THR A 292 -9.09 31.35 -8.44
C THR A 292 -8.02 31.93 -7.52
N GLU A 293 -7.00 32.58 -8.09
CA GLU A 293 -6.05 33.39 -7.32
C GLU A 293 -6.79 34.55 -6.61
N GLY A 294 -6.44 34.79 -5.34
CA GLY A 294 -7.09 35.78 -4.48
C GLY A 294 -8.40 35.31 -3.83
N PHE A 295 -8.81 34.06 -4.00
CA PHE A 295 -9.90 33.49 -3.20
C PHE A 295 -9.45 33.25 -1.76
N SER A 296 -10.38 33.40 -0.82
CA SER A 296 -10.19 33.05 0.58
C SER A 296 -9.91 31.56 0.77
N ALA A 297 -9.41 31.21 1.96
CA ALA A 297 -9.35 29.81 2.39
C ALA A 297 -10.75 29.19 2.39
N LEU A 298 -10.83 27.87 2.21
CA LEU A 298 -12.11 27.15 2.31
C LEU A 298 -12.64 27.23 3.74
N VAL A 299 -13.85 27.76 3.88
CA VAL A 299 -14.55 27.92 5.16
C VAL A 299 -15.75 26.97 5.20
N PRO A 300 -16.09 26.36 6.35
CA PRO A 300 -17.37 25.69 6.55
C PRO A 300 -18.56 26.55 6.10
N LEU A 301 -19.42 26.03 5.23
CA LEU A 301 -20.65 26.72 4.86
C LEU A 301 -21.70 26.42 5.93
N THR A 302 -21.62 27.14 7.06
CA THR A 302 -22.53 27.03 8.21
C THR A 302 -22.97 28.41 8.67
N SER A 303 -24.10 28.53 9.35
CA SER A 303 -24.60 29.84 9.82
C SER A 303 -23.61 30.56 10.75
N GLN A 304 -22.84 29.83 11.55
CA GLN A 304 -21.82 30.42 12.42
C GLN A 304 -20.62 30.95 11.63
N ALA A 305 -20.14 30.17 10.66
CA ALA A 305 -19.02 30.57 9.81
C ALA A 305 -19.37 31.75 8.90
N LEU A 306 -20.59 31.82 8.39
CA LEU A 306 -21.05 32.97 7.61
C LEU A 306 -21.04 34.29 8.40
N ARG A 307 -21.32 34.23 9.71
CA ARG A 307 -21.28 35.44 10.57
C ARG A 307 -19.86 35.88 10.90
N THR A 308 -18.92 34.94 11.00
CA THR A 308 -17.57 35.17 11.53
C THR A 308 -16.50 35.35 10.45
N ALA A 309 -16.61 34.64 9.33
CA ALA A 309 -15.58 34.57 8.30
C ALA A 309 -16.01 35.13 6.94
N VAL A 310 -17.31 35.31 6.69
CA VAL A 310 -17.81 35.84 5.41
C VAL A 310 -18.23 37.32 5.55
N PRO A 311 -17.59 38.23 4.81
CA PRO A 311 -17.95 39.65 4.81
C PRO A 311 -19.28 39.91 4.08
N ALA A 312 -20.02 40.94 4.51
CA ALA A 312 -21.19 41.45 3.79
C ALA A 312 -20.72 42.47 2.72
N GLN A 313 -19.99 41.97 1.73
CA GLN A 313 -19.44 42.75 0.63
C GLN A 313 -19.71 42.06 -0.71
N PRO A 314 -19.64 42.80 -1.84
CA PRO A 314 -19.74 42.21 -3.16
C PRO A 314 -18.58 41.27 -3.48
N GLY A 315 -18.86 40.23 -4.26
CA GLY A 315 -17.82 39.30 -4.70
C GLY A 315 -18.32 38.08 -5.44
N VAL A 316 -17.36 37.22 -5.78
CA VAL A 316 -17.57 35.92 -6.45
C VAL A 316 -17.23 34.80 -5.46
N TYR A 317 -17.94 33.69 -5.53
CA TYR A 317 -17.75 32.55 -4.65
C TYR A 317 -17.92 31.23 -5.39
N GLU A 318 -17.31 30.19 -4.81
CA GLU A 318 -17.56 28.81 -5.21
C GLU A 318 -17.93 27.98 -3.98
N ILE A 319 -18.87 27.06 -4.17
CA ILE A 319 -19.31 26.10 -3.17
C ILE A 319 -18.78 24.73 -3.55
N ARG A 320 -18.19 24.04 -2.57
CA ARG A 320 -17.71 22.68 -2.70
C ARG A 320 -18.48 21.75 -1.79
N ALA A 321 -18.84 20.58 -2.29
CA ALA A 321 -19.51 19.54 -1.52
C ALA A 321 -18.81 18.19 -1.74
N ALA A 322 -18.94 17.28 -0.78
CA ALA A 322 -18.46 15.91 -0.95
C ALA A 322 -19.28 15.23 -2.06
N LEU A 323 -18.60 14.49 -2.95
CA LEU A 323 -19.29 13.67 -3.96
C LEU A 323 -19.93 12.45 -3.26
N GLY A 324 -21.13 12.64 -2.72
CA GLY A 324 -22.03 11.59 -2.25
C GLY A 324 -23.16 11.39 -3.25
N SER A 325 -23.36 10.13 -3.65
CA SER A 325 -24.29 9.62 -4.67
C SER A 325 -25.68 10.31 -4.76
N PRO A 326 -26.25 10.57 -5.96
CA PRO A 326 -27.66 10.92 -6.08
C PRO A 326 -28.53 9.71 -5.71
N VAL A 327 -29.34 9.91 -4.66
CA VAL A 327 -30.61 9.25 -4.31
C VAL A 327 -31.07 8.09 -5.22
N SER A 328 -30.89 6.87 -4.72
CA SER A 328 -31.89 5.77 -4.60
C SER A 328 -31.27 4.40 -4.85
N VAL A 329 -30.98 3.66 -3.77
CA VAL A 329 -31.53 2.32 -3.45
C VAL A 329 -31.12 2.05 -2.00
N ALA A 330 -32.11 1.69 -1.18
CA ALA A 330 -31.96 1.32 0.22
C ALA A 330 -30.84 0.29 0.46
N LYS A 331 -30.02 0.51 1.51
CA LYS A 331 -29.74 -0.52 2.53
C LYS A 331 -28.93 0.03 3.71
N GLU A 332 -29.54 -0.16 4.86
CA GLU A 332 -29.07 -0.18 6.24
C GLU A 332 -27.55 -0.38 6.47
N GLY A 333 -26.99 0.57 7.22
CA GLY A 333 -26.51 0.29 8.57
C GLY A 333 -25.11 -0.27 8.73
N TRP A 334 -24.07 0.58 8.65
CA TRP A 334 -22.85 0.42 9.45
C TRP A 334 -22.27 1.80 9.82
N LEU A 335 -22.05 1.99 11.12
CA LEU A 335 -21.48 3.16 11.76
C LEU A 335 -19.94 3.14 11.59
N GLU A 336 -19.39 3.92 10.66
CA GLU A 336 -17.97 4.26 10.66
C GLU A 336 -17.79 5.77 10.88
N LYS A 337 -17.47 6.10 12.13
CA LYS A 337 -16.85 7.38 12.50
C LYS A 337 -15.42 7.40 11.94
N SER A 338 -15.06 8.54 11.36
CA SER A 338 -13.68 8.98 11.08
C SER A 338 -13.02 8.47 9.79
N ALA A 339 -13.68 8.68 8.65
CA ALA A 339 -12.96 8.83 7.39
C ALA A 339 -12.54 10.31 7.19
N PRO A 340 -11.31 10.62 6.73
CA PRO A 340 -10.97 11.97 6.30
C PRO A 340 -11.92 12.39 5.16
N PRO A 341 -12.34 13.66 5.09
CA PRO A 341 -13.33 14.06 4.11
C PRO A 341 -12.82 13.77 2.69
N GLY A 342 -13.60 13.02 1.91
CA GLY A 342 -13.30 12.76 0.50
C GLY A 342 -13.12 14.05 -0.31
N PRO A 343 -12.58 13.97 -1.53
CA PRO A 343 -12.33 15.13 -2.37
C PRO A 343 -13.64 15.88 -2.60
N HIS A 344 -13.74 17.11 -2.08
CA HIS A 344 -14.90 17.97 -2.34
C HIS A 344 -14.80 18.49 -3.78
N SER A 345 -15.82 18.26 -4.58
CA SER A 345 -15.92 18.84 -5.93
C SER A 345 -16.60 20.20 -5.86
N ILE A 346 -16.32 21.04 -6.86
CA ILE A 346 -17.00 22.33 -7.02
C ILE A 346 -18.38 22.05 -7.61
N VAL A 347 -19.42 22.36 -6.84
CA VAL A 347 -20.81 22.09 -7.22
C VAL A 347 -21.53 23.33 -7.70
N TYR A 348 -21.06 24.53 -7.30
CA TYR A 348 -21.68 25.79 -7.69
C TYR A 348 -20.68 26.94 -7.72
N ILE A 349 -20.85 27.84 -8.69
CA ILE A 349 -20.15 29.13 -8.79
C ILE A 349 -21.21 30.22 -8.86
N GLY A 350 -21.01 31.31 -8.12
CA GLY A 350 -21.94 32.44 -8.12
C GLY A 350 -21.27 33.78 -7.80
N SER A 351 -21.97 34.87 -8.08
CA SER A 351 -21.62 36.20 -7.56
C SER A 351 -22.82 36.91 -6.93
N THR A 352 -22.52 37.95 -6.15
CA THR A 352 -23.54 38.72 -5.43
C THR A 352 -22.98 40.06 -4.96
N GLY A 353 -23.88 41.04 -4.74
CA GLY A 353 -23.55 42.30 -4.07
C GLY A 353 -23.40 42.16 -2.54
N ASP A 354 -23.86 41.04 -1.97
CA ASP A 354 -23.70 40.71 -0.56
C ASP A 354 -23.47 39.20 -0.40
N LEU A 355 -22.20 38.82 -0.21
CA LEU A 355 -21.76 37.43 -0.04
C LEU A 355 -22.44 36.75 1.14
N ARG A 356 -22.52 37.42 2.29
CA ARG A 356 -23.09 36.86 3.52
C ARG A 356 -24.57 36.58 3.35
N LYS A 357 -25.34 37.53 2.82
CA LYS A 357 -26.77 37.36 2.58
C LYS A 357 -27.04 36.20 1.63
N ARG A 358 -26.38 36.19 0.47
CA ARG A 358 -26.62 35.19 -0.59
C ARG A 358 -26.24 33.78 -0.16
N LEU A 359 -25.09 33.60 0.49
CA LEU A 359 -24.69 32.29 1.02
C LEU A 359 -25.63 31.82 2.13
N GLY A 360 -26.16 32.76 2.92
CA GLY A 360 -27.23 32.48 3.89
C GLY A 360 -28.53 32.01 3.23
N ASP A 361 -28.90 32.59 2.09
CA ASP A 361 -30.09 32.18 1.33
C ASP A 361 -29.94 30.77 0.74
N HIS A 362 -28.75 30.43 0.23
CA HIS A 362 -28.44 29.07 -0.21
C HIS A 362 -28.57 28.05 0.94
N LEU A 363 -28.03 28.38 2.12
CA LEU A 363 -28.14 27.52 3.30
C LEU A 363 -29.58 27.32 3.79
N ARG A 364 -30.44 28.33 3.65
CA ARG A 364 -31.86 28.24 4.02
C ARG A 364 -32.74 27.59 2.95
N GLY A 365 -32.17 27.24 1.79
CA GLY A 365 -32.93 26.71 0.65
C GLY A 365 -33.77 27.77 -0.07
N SER A 366 -33.56 29.06 0.19
CA SER A 366 -34.34 30.17 -0.37
C SER A 366 -33.85 30.62 -1.76
N SER A 367 -32.94 29.87 -2.39
CA SER A 367 -32.30 30.26 -3.65
C SER A 367 -32.89 29.60 -4.90
N ASP A 368 -34.10 29.03 -4.80
CA ASP A 368 -34.80 28.23 -5.83
C ASP A 368 -33.98 27.07 -6.42
N ASN A 369 -32.84 26.71 -5.82
CA ASN A 369 -31.91 25.70 -6.30
C ASN A 369 -31.92 24.48 -5.38
N VAL A 370 -32.93 23.64 -5.56
CA VAL A 370 -33.17 22.42 -4.77
C VAL A 370 -31.96 21.48 -4.79
N LEU A 371 -31.28 21.35 -5.94
CA LEU A 371 -30.09 20.51 -6.08
C LEU A 371 -28.93 21.01 -5.21
N LEU A 372 -28.69 22.33 -5.23
CA LEU A 372 -27.68 22.94 -4.38
C LEU A 372 -28.03 22.72 -2.90
N TYR A 373 -29.30 22.95 -2.52
CA TYR A 373 -29.73 22.77 -1.14
C TYR A 373 -29.50 21.34 -0.62
N HIS A 374 -29.75 20.31 -1.43
CA HIS A 374 -29.45 18.92 -1.05
C HIS A 374 -27.97 18.71 -0.73
N HIS A 375 -27.06 19.26 -1.53
CA HIS A 375 -25.62 19.18 -1.25
C HIS A 375 -25.17 19.99 -0.03
N LEU A 376 -25.97 20.98 0.39
CA LEU A 376 -25.70 21.78 1.59
C LEU A 376 -26.27 21.16 2.86
N ALA A 377 -27.38 20.42 2.75
CA ALA A 377 -28.10 19.83 3.88
C ALA A 377 -27.24 18.88 4.73
N ASP A 378 -26.28 18.19 4.11
CA ASP A 378 -25.36 17.26 4.79
C ASP A 378 -24.34 17.97 5.70
N GLY A 379 -24.27 19.31 5.70
CA GLY A 379 -23.38 20.11 6.55
C GLY A 379 -21.87 20.00 6.22
N ALA A 380 -21.52 19.14 5.27
CA ALA A 380 -20.15 18.96 4.81
C ALA A 380 -19.69 20.05 3.83
N ALA A 381 -20.61 20.86 3.30
CA ALA A 381 -20.28 21.87 2.30
C ALA A 381 -19.29 22.92 2.81
N ARG A 382 -18.45 23.39 1.89
CA ARG A 382 -17.42 24.41 2.11
C ARG A 382 -17.56 25.51 1.05
N VAL A 383 -17.16 26.73 1.40
CA VAL A 383 -17.20 27.88 0.51
C VAL A 383 -15.86 28.60 0.55
N ARG A 384 -15.43 29.13 -0.59
CA ARG A 384 -14.41 30.18 -0.66
C ARG A 384 -14.89 31.29 -1.59
N PHE A 385 -14.37 32.49 -1.40
CA PHE A 385 -14.86 33.69 -2.07
C PHE A 385 -13.72 34.66 -2.35
N ARG A 386 -13.90 35.53 -3.34
CA ARG A 386 -13.03 36.67 -3.64
C ARG A 386 -13.87 37.94 -3.60
N LEU A 387 -13.41 38.92 -2.83
CA LEU A 387 -14.02 40.23 -2.73
C LEU A 387 -13.75 41.01 -4.01
N ILE A 388 -14.80 41.55 -4.63
CA ILE A 388 -14.69 42.32 -5.86
C ILE A 388 -15.70 43.45 -5.78
N SER A 389 -15.21 44.68 -5.59
CA SER A 389 -16.04 45.86 -5.36
C SER A 389 -16.80 46.34 -6.59
N GLU A 390 -16.35 46.03 -7.80
CA GLU A 390 -17.01 46.37 -9.08
C GLU A 390 -16.78 45.26 -10.11
N GLY A 391 -17.77 45.01 -10.98
CA GLY A 391 -17.62 44.01 -12.05
C GLY A 391 -17.65 42.55 -11.59
N TRP A 392 -18.16 42.24 -10.39
CA TRP A 392 -18.23 40.87 -9.86
C TRP A 392 -19.04 39.91 -10.75
N ARG A 393 -20.03 40.39 -11.51
CA ARG A 393 -20.74 39.57 -12.52
C ARG A 393 -19.85 39.17 -13.70
N TRP A 394 -18.95 40.05 -14.14
CA TRP A 394 -17.98 39.71 -15.17
C TRP A 394 -16.95 38.71 -14.67
N ALA A 395 -16.51 38.87 -13.42
CA ALA A 395 -15.62 37.92 -12.78
C ALA A 395 -16.28 36.54 -12.56
N GLU A 396 -17.60 36.47 -12.30
CA GLU A 396 -18.34 35.22 -12.30
C GLU A 396 -18.35 34.55 -13.67
N ARG A 397 -18.66 35.31 -14.71
CA ARG A 397 -18.72 34.81 -16.10
C ARG A 397 -17.36 34.30 -16.56
N ASP A 398 -16.31 35.03 -16.24
CA ASP A 398 -14.94 34.62 -16.53
C ASP A 398 -14.57 33.34 -15.76
N LEU A 399 -14.82 33.30 -14.45
CA LEU A 399 -14.56 32.12 -13.63
C LEU A 399 -15.37 30.89 -14.08
N TYR A 400 -16.64 31.09 -14.46
CA TYR A 400 -17.52 30.05 -14.99
C TYR A 400 -17.05 29.55 -16.36
N ARG A 401 -16.62 30.45 -17.25
CA ARG A 401 -16.02 30.09 -18.54
C ARG A 401 -14.76 29.26 -18.34
N VAL A 402 -13.82 29.75 -17.51
CA VAL A 402 -12.57 29.02 -17.21
C VAL A 402 -12.86 27.68 -16.55
N PHE A 403 -13.89 27.59 -15.70
CA PHE A 403 -14.35 26.31 -15.15
C PHE A 403 -14.81 25.35 -16.25
N CYS A 404 -15.71 25.80 -17.13
CA CYS A 404 -16.22 24.98 -18.23
C CYS A 404 -15.09 24.54 -19.19
N GLU A 405 -14.14 25.43 -19.48
CA GLU A 405 -12.94 25.12 -20.27
C GLU A 405 -12.03 24.10 -19.58
N THR A 406 -11.95 24.14 -18.24
CA THR A 406 -11.06 23.28 -17.44
C THR A 406 -11.66 21.90 -17.16
N PHE A 407 -12.97 21.81 -16.95
CA PHE A 407 -13.66 20.59 -16.54
C PHE A 407 -14.58 20.01 -17.62
N GLY A 408 -14.74 20.70 -18.76
CA GLY A 408 -15.52 20.26 -19.91
C GLY A 408 -17.04 20.30 -19.74
N MET A 409 -17.53 20.68 -18.56
CA MET A 409 -18.94 20.73 -18.20
C MET A 409 -19.17 21.77 -17.10
N PRO A 410 -20.38 22.35 -17.00
CA PRO A 410 -20.69 23.33 -15.97
C PRO A 410 -20.75 22.69 -14.58
N PRO A 411 -20.60 23.48 -13.49
CA PRO A 411 -20.79 22.97 -12.14
C PRO A 411 -22.19 22.37 -11.99
N LEU A 412 -22.28 21.24 -11.28
CA LEU A 412 -23.50 20.42 -11.14
C LEU A 412 -24.77 21.20 -10.81
N CYS A 413 -24.67 22.23 -9.97
CA CYS A 413 -25.81 23.00 -9.50
C CYS A 413 -26.01 24.33 -10.23
N ASN A 414 -25.16 24.70 -11.21
CA ASN A 414 -25.39 25.89 -12.02
C ASN A 414 -26.44 25.58 -13.10
N ARG A 415 -27.68 26.01 -12.86
CA ARG A 415 -28.83 25.74 -13.74
C ARG A 415 -28.83 26.52 -15.06
N MET A 416 -28.12 27.64 -15.11
CA MET A 416 -27.97 28.49 -16.29
C MET A 416 -26.54 29.00 -16.34
N SER A 417 -26.02 29.25 -17.54
CA SER A 417 -24.80 30.02 -17.71
C SER A 417 -25.03 31.45 -17.20
N PRO A 418 -24.13 32.01 -16.37
CA PRO A 418 -24.22 33.38 -15.89
C PRO A 418 -23.98 34.44 -16.98
#